data_AF-A0A8J7UIN6-F1
#
_entry.id   AF-A0A8J7UIN6-F1
#
_cell.length_a   1.000
_cell.length_b   1.000
_cell.length_c   1.000
_cell.angle_alpha   90.00
_cell.angle_beta   90.00
_cell.angle_gamma   90.00
#
_symmetry.space_group_name_H-M   'P 1'
#
loop_
_entity.id
_entity.type
_entity.pdbx_description
1 polymer ?
#
loop_
_entity_poly.entity_id
_entity_poly.type
_entity_poly.pdbx_seq_one_letter_code
_entity_poly.pdbx_strand_id
1 'polypeptide(L)'
;MPILPARELPLLPASLSAAGIAFCSWVLMTGGGALCVTEGCSLFQDFRIAGYSLWEAGLAYFTLLLLLCMLRLTPLAKGAAALALAADSLLLGIMVFTAPCLNCLAVGLLAALCYLALRHASSGGRSRGLSFLTALWTVLFLFNVSGVLRDAVEPWSPAAQDGQPSVRVWFSPSCPACLRLVQQHGAMPGAAWYPVAEDEADLPVIKSMADLRGRGMPLPEAVGKARSEAGTQAAARTARRFDMLRPGMLLLQFRLWANRAHVLSAGSSRLPFVEFLGTPSFLQEKPAPGSLHDDGRAAPGGGPGSSPSPEGTGGQPPQAIPGIPELGVAGFCDGSDPAPCDDGGSQPSKPLIDTSGMM
;
A
#
# COMPACT_ATOMS: atom_id res chain seq x y z
N MET A 1 -11.27 -40.96 53.38
CA MET A 1 -10.73 -39.82 52.61
C MET A 1 -10.79 -40.18 51.13
N PRO A 2 -11.68 -39.58 50.33
CA PRO A 2 -11.64 -39.78 48.90
C PRO A 2 -10.41 -39.02 48.37
N ILE A 3 -9.52 -39.75 47.71
CA ILE A 3 -8.38 -39.21 46.99
C ILE A 3 -8.95 -38.39 45.82
N LEU A 4 -8.90 -37.06 45.95
CA LEU A 4 -9.22 -36.16 44.86
C LEU A 4 -8.30 -36.52 43.68
N PRO A 5 -8.83 -36.83 42.48
CA PRO A 5 -7.99 -37.13 41.33
C PRO A 5 -7.06 -35.95 41.09
N ALA A 6 -5.78 -36.25 40.85
CA ALA A 6 -4.75 -35.28 40.53
C ALA A 6 -5.21 -34.46 39.33
N ARG A 7 -5.82 -33.31 39.60
CA ARG A 7 -6.33 -32.40 38.60
C ARG A 7 -5.12 -31.75 37.95
N GLU A 8 -4.74 -32.27 36.79
CA GLU A 8 -3.58 -31.79 36.04
C GLU A 8 -3.67 -30.27 35.89
N LEU A 9 -2.54 -29.60 36.15
CA LEU A 9 -2.44 -28.17 36.02
C LEU A 9 -2.77 -27.81 34.56
N PRO A 10 -3.60 -26.80 34.28
CA PRO A 10 -3.86 -26.38 32.91
C PRO A 10 -2.63 -25.63 32.36
N LEU A 11 -1.57 -26.37 32.03
CA LEU A 11 -0.26 -25.88 31.63
C LEU A 11 -0.31 -25.06 30.34
N LEU A 12 -1.10 -25.52 29.36
CA LEU A 12 -1.25 -24.85 28.06
C LEU A 12 -1.85 -23.43 28.18
N PRO A 13 -3.01 -23.20 28.81
CA PRO A 13 -3.52 -21.83 28.96
C PRO A 13 -2.65 -20.98 29.90
N ALA A 14 -1.93 -21.59 30.85
CA ALA A 14 -0.95 -20.85 31.67
C ALA A 14 0.23 -20.36 30.83
N SER A 15 0.80 -21.19 29.95
CA SER A 15 1.90 -20.78 29.07
C SER A 15 1.47 -19.75 28.04
N LEU A 16 0.26 -19.88 27.47
CA LEU A 16 -0.32 -18.88 26.58
C LEU A 16 -0.56 -17.54 27.30
N SER A 17 -1.01 -17.58 28.56
CA SER A 17 -1.18 -16.36 29.37
C SER A 17 0.16 -15.70 29.67
N ALA A 18 1.20 -16.49 29.98
CA ALA A 18 2.55 -15.96 30.15
C ALA A 18 3.10 -15.32 28.86
N ALA A 19 2.84 -15.93 27.69
CA ALA A 19 3.18 -15.34 26.40
C ALA A 19 2.43 -14.02 26.15
N GLY A 20 1.14 -13.95 26.51
CA GLY A 20 0.36 -12.71 26.46
C GLY A 20 0.91 -11.60 27.35
N ILE A 21 1.31 -11.92 28.58
CA ILE A 21 1.98 -10.99 29.51
C ILE A 21 3.27 -10.46 28.89
N ALA A 22 4.11 -11.36 28.36
CA ALA A 22 5.38 -10.98 27.75
C ALA A 22 5.17 -10.07 26.54
N PHE A 23 4.21 -10.40 25.68
CA PHE A 23 3.88 -9.59 24.51
C PHE A 23 3.35 -8.19 24.89
N CYS A 24 2.38 -8.11 25.82
CA CYS A 24 1.84 -6.82 26.26
C CYS A 24 2.91 -5.95 26.94
N SER A 25 3.78 -6.57 27.75
CA SER A 25 4.91 -5.88 28.39
C SER A 25 5.90 -5.34 27.35
N TRP A 26 6.23 -6.14 26.34
CA TRP A 26 7.12 -5.73 25.26
C TRP A 26 6.56 -4.55 24.47
N VAL A 27 5.27 -4.56 24.13
CA VAL A 27 4.63 -3.44 23.43
C VAL A 27 4.64 -2.17 24.29
N LEU A 28 4.36 -2.28 25.60
CA LEU A 28 4.43 -1.14 26.52
C LEU A 28 5.84 -0.53 26.61
N MET A 29 6.88 -1.35 26.57
CA MET A 29 8.27 -0.89 26.67
C MET A 29 8.82 -0.30 25.36
N THR A 30 8.39 -0.83 24.21
CA THR A 30 8.99 -0.50 22.90
C THR A 30 8.09 0.34 22.01
N GLY A 31 6.82 0.54 22.40
CA GLY A 31 5.79 1.11 21.53
C GLY A 31 5.32 0.14 20.43
N GLY A 32 5.86 -1.09 20.34
CA GLY A 32 5.38 -2.09 19.38
C GLY A 32 5.73 -1.82 17.91
N GLY A 33 6.58 -0.83 17.62
CA GLY A 33 6.91 -0.38 16.26
C GLY A 33 7.49 -1.45 15.33
N ALA A 34 8.14 -2.49 15.87
CA ALA A 34 8.76 -3.55 15.05
C ALA A 34 7.74 -4.44 14.30
N LEU A 35 6.49 -4.47 14.75
CA LEU A 35 5.40 -5.22 14.11
C LEU A 35 4.33 -4.28 13.49
N CYS A 36 4.58 -2.97 13.50
CA CYS A 36 3.70 -1.97 12.90
C CYS A 36 3.92 -1.87 11.40
N VAL A 37 3.57 -2.94 10.66
CA VAL A 37 3.61 -2.97 9.20
C VAL A 37 2.38 -2.26 8.59
N THR A 38 1.30 -2.14 9.36
CA THR A 38 0.02 -1.57 8.92
C THR A 38 -0.23 -0.19 9.52
N GLU A 39 -0.89 0.70 8.78
CA GLU A 39 -1.31 2.02 9.28
C GLU A 39 -2.20 1.92 10.53
N GLY A 40 -2.98 0.84 10.66
CA GLY A 40 -3.82 0.62 11.83
C GLY A 40 -3.02 0.47 13.13
N CYS A 41 -1.74 0.12 13.09
CA CYS A 41 -0.97 0.01 14.32
C CYS A 41 -0.74 1.38 14.98
N SER A 42 -0.54 2.47 14.23
CA SER A 42 -0.39 3.82 14.82
C SER A 42 -1.70 4.28 15.47
N LEU A 43 -2.84 3.92 14.87
CA LEU A 43 -4.16 4.28 15.39
C LEU A 43 -4.46 3.59 16.74
N PHE A 44 -4.16 2.30 16.86
CA PHE A 44 -4.50 1.52 18.05
C PHE A 44 -3.42 1.54 19.14
N GLN A 45 -2.20 1.95 18.83
CA GLN A 45 -1.11 2.05 19.80
C GLN A 45 -1.40 3.08 20.90
N ASP A 46 -1.95 4.23 20.53
CA ASP A 46 -2.26 5.34 21.44
C ASP A 46 -3.71 5.32 21.97
N PHE A 47 -4.47 4.28 21.62
CA PHE A 47 -5.87 4.19 22.00
C PHE A 47 -6.02 3.94 23.51
N ARG A 48 -6.73 4.85 24.19
CA ARG A 48 -7.00 4.81 25.63
C ARG A 48 -8.49 4.88 25.91
N ILE A 49 -8.97 4.01 26.79
CA ILE A 49 -10.34 4.07 27.33
C ILE A 49 -10.24 4.44 28.82
N ALA A 50 -10.88 5.54 29.22
CA ALA A 50 -10.85 6.04 30.60
C ALA A 50 -9.42 6.24 31.16
N GLY A 51 -8.46 6.57 30.30
CA GLY A 51 -7.05 6.75 30.66
C GLY A 51 -6.20 5.49 30.62
N TYR A 52 -6.80 4.29 30.55
CA TYR A 52 -6.10 3.02 30.43
C TYR A 52 -5.84 2.67 28.97
N SER A 53 -4.60 2.28 28.68
CA SER A 53 -4.24 1.75 27.36
C SER A 53 -4.77 0.34 27.17
N LEU A 54 -4.97 -0.05 25.92
CA LEU A 54 -5.37 -1.40 25.57
C LEU A 54 -4.33 -2.45 26.04
N TRP A 55 -3.05 -2.07 26.06
CA TRP A 55 -1.94 -2.93 26.48
C TRP A 55 -1.90 -3.18 27.99
N GLU A 56 -2.20 -2.15 28.80
CA GLU A 56 -2.37 -2.30 30.25
C GLU A 56 -3.56 -3.22 30.57
N ALA A 57 -4.66 -3.06 29.84
CA ALA A 57 -5.82 -3.94 29.97
C ALA A 57 -5.48 -5.40 29.58
N GLY A 58 -4.73 -5.60 28.49
CA GLY A 58 -4.23 -6.90 28.07
C GLY A 58 -3.32 -7.55 29.10
N LEU A 59 -2.37 -6.79 29.67
CA LEU A 59 -1.47 -7.24 30.72
C LEU A 59 -2.23 -7.68 31.98
N ALA A 60 -3.20 -6.86 32.42
CA ALA A 60 -4.04 -7.17 33.57
C ALA A 60 -4.88 -8.45 33.32
N TYR A 61 -5.45 -8.57 32.13
CA TYR A 61 -6.24 -9.74 31.73
C TYR A 61 -5.41 -11.04 31.73
N PHE A 62 -4.25 -11.07 31.06
CA PHE A 62 -3.43 -12.28 31.02
C PHE A 62 -2.84 -12.63 32.38
N THR A 63 -2.54 -11.64 33.22
CA THR A 63 -2.12 -11.85 34.61
C THR A 63 -3.24 -12.49 35.43
N LEU A 64 -4.47 -11.99 35.29
CA LEU A 64 -5.65 -12.58 35.93
C LEU A 64 -5.87 -14.02 35.47
N LEU A 65 -5.79 -14.30 34.16
CA LEU A 65 -5.91 -15.66 33.64
C LEU A 65 -4.84 -16.59 34.19
N LEU A 66 -3.58 -16.15 34.21
CA LEU A 66 -2.48 -16.93 34.76
C LEU A 66 -2.73 -17.27 36.23
N LEU A 67 -3.17 -16.29 37.03
CA LEU A 67 -3.51 -16.49 38.43
C LEU A 67 -4.67 -17.48 38.60
N LEU A 68 -5.75 -17.33 37.83
CA LEU A 68 -6.89 -18.25 37.88
C LEU A 68 -6.49 -19.68 37.48
N CYS A 69 -5.56 -19.83 36.52
CA CYS A 69 -5.00 -21.12 36.14
C CYS A 69 -4.14 -21.74 37.27
N MET A 70 -3.30 -20.93 37.94
CA MET A 70 -2.50 -21.38 39.09
C MET A 70 -3.36 -21.78 40.29
N LEU A 71 -4.42 -21.01 40.56
CA LEU A 71 -5.42 -21.29 41.62
C LEU A 71 -6.38 -22.43 41.24
N ARG A 72 -6.25 -23.00 40.03
CA ARG A 72 -7.10 -24.09 39.51
C ARG A 72 -8.60 -23.72 39.45
N LEU A 73 -8.90 -22.43 39.31
CA LEU A 73 -10.26 -21.90 39.15
C LEU A 73 -10.69 -21.94 37.68
N THR A 74 -10.61 -23.12 37.05
CA THR A 74 -10.93 -23.34 35.63
C THR A 74 -12.29 -22.79 35.16
N PRO A 75 -13.41 -22.89 35.90
CA PRO A 75 -14.67 -22.33 35.44
C PRO A 75 -14.64 -20.79 35.37
N LEU A 76 -14.01 -20.13 36.35
CA LEU A 76 -13.83 -18.67 36.32
C LEU A 76 -12.87 -18.26 35.20
N ALA A 77 -11.74 -18.96 35.05
CA ALA A 77 -10.80 -18.71 33.95
C ALA A 77 -11.49 -18.82 32.59
N LYS A 78 -12.31 -19.85 32.38
CA LYS A 78 -13.09 -20.03 31.16
C LYS A 78 -14.11 -18.90 30.94
N GLY A 79 -14.79 -18.46 32.01
CA GLY A 79 -15.72 -17.33 31.95
C GLY A 79 -15.02 -16.03 31.56
N ALA A 80 -13.90 -15.73 32.22
CA ALA A 80 -13.06 -14.57 31.90
C ALA A 80 -12.55 -14.62 30.45
N ALA A 81 -12.08 -15.78 29.99
CA ALA A 81 -11.62 -15.96 28.62
C ALA A 81 -12.75 -15.82 27.58
N ALA A 82 -13.97 -16.27 27.90
CA ALA A 82 -15.14 -16.08 27.04
C ALA A 82 -15.52 -14.60 26.92
N LEU A 83 -15.50 -13.86 28.03
CA LEU A 83 -15.79 -12.44 28.06
C LEU A 83 -14.74 -11.64 27.26
N ALA A 84 -13.46 -11.97 27.44
CA ALA A 84 -12.40 -11.35 26.67
C ALA A 84 -12.51 -11.65 25.17
N LEU A 85 -12.87 -12.87 24.78
CA LEU A 85 -13.10 -13.21 23.38
C LEU A 85 -14.30 -12.45 22.78
N ALA A 86 -15.34 -12.19 23.58
CA ALA A 86 -16.46 -11.36 23.16
C ALA A 86 -16.06 -9.89 22.99
N ALA A 87 -15.28 -9.34 23.93
CA ALA A 87 -14.72 -8.00 23.83
C ALA A 87 -13.78 -7.87 22.61
N ASP A 88 -12.93 -8.86 22.38
CA ASP A 88 -12.04 -8.90 21.21
C ASP A 88 -12.82 -9.03 19.90
N SER A 89 -13.95 -9.75 19.88
CA SER A 89 -14.84 -9.80 18.71
C SER A 89 -15.41 -8.42 18.36
N LEU A 90 -15.76 -7.61 19.37
CA LEU A 90 -16.19 -6.22 19.14
C LEU A 90 -15.04 -5.38 18.59
N LEU A 91 -13.84 -5.54 19.14
CA LEU A 91 -12.64 -4.85 18.66
C LEU A 91 -12.33 -5.22 17.20
N LEU A 92 -12.35 -6.51 16.86
CA LEU A 92 -12.18 -6.97 15.48
C LEU A 92 -13.24 -6.41 14.56
N GLY A 93 -14.50 -6.30 15.02
CA GLY A 93 -15.57 -5.64 14.30
C GLY A 93 -15.25 -4.18 13.98
N ILE A 94 -14.73 -3.42 14.96
CA ILE A 94 -14.27 -2.04 14.75
C ILE A 94 -13.12 -2.01 13.74
N MET A 95 -12.14 -2.91 13.88
CA MET A 95 -10.96 -2.96 13.01
C MET A 95 -11.31 -3.28 11.53
N VAL A 96 -12.38 -4.05 11.28
CA VAL A 96 -12.89 -4.26 9.91
C VAL A 96 -13.32 -2.95 9.25
N PHE A 97 -13.84 -2.00 10.01
CA PHE A 97 -14.33 -0.71 9.49
C PHE A 97 -13.29 0.41 9.52
N THR A 98 -12.22 0.27 10.31
CA THR A 98 -11.19 1.30 10.46
C THR A 98 -9.90 0.91 9.73
N ALA A 99 -9.03 0.16 10.41
CA ALA A 99 -7.80 -0.36 9.88
C ALA A 99 -7.35 -1.57 10.72
N PRO A 100 -6.78 -2.61 10.10
CA PRO A 100 -6.27 -3.75 10.85
C PRO A 100 -4.97 -3.39 11.57
N CYS A 101 -4.78 -3.98 12.75
CA CYS A 101 -3.62 -3.79 13.62
C CYS A 101 -3.04 -5.16 13.96
N LEU A 102 -1.82 -5.43 13.49
CA LEU A 102 -1.17 -6.72 13.67
C LEU A 102 -0.94 -7.05 15.16
N ASN A 103 -0.59 -6.06 15.97
CA ASN A 103 -0.38 -6.26 17.41
C ASN A 103 -1.69 -6.63 18.14
N CYS A 104 -2.81 -6.01 17.78
CA CYS A 104 -4.13 -6.38 18.32
C CYS A 104 -4.52 -7.80 17.90
N LEU A 105 -4.27 -8.18 16.64
CA LEU A 105 -4.52 -9.54 16.15
C LEU A 105 -3.70 -10.59 16.91
N ALA A 106 -2.43 -10.29 17.21
CA ALA A 106 -1.58 -11.20 17.99
C ALA A 106 -2.15 -11.42 19.41
N VAL A 107 -2.55 -10.35 20.10
CA VAL A 107 -3.17 -10.42 21.43
C VAL A 107 -4.51 -11.16 21.39
N GLY A 108 -5.38 -10.84 20.43
CA GLY A 108 -6.67 -11.49 20.24
C GLY A 108 -6.52 -12.98 19.97
N LEU A 109 -5.53 -13.38 19.15
CA LEU A 109 -5.21 -14.78 18.90
C LEU A 109 -4.77 -15.51 20.19
N LEU A 110 -3.89 -14.92 20.99
CA LEU A 110 -3.47 -15.49 22.27
C LEU A 110 -4.66 -15.67 23.22
N ALA A 111 -5.56 -14.68 23.30
CA ALA A 111 -6.80 -14.77 24.09
C ALA A 111 -7.73 -15.88 23.58
N ALA A 112 -7.89 -16.02 22.27
CA ALA A 112 -8.69 -17.08 21.65
C ALA A 112 -8.11 -18.47 21.91
N LEU A 113 -6.79 -18.64 21.81
CA LEU A 113 -6.12 -19.89 22.13
C LEU A 113 -6.28 -20.26 23.62
N CYS A 114 -6.18 -19.29 24.53
CA CYS A 114 -6.49 -19.50 25.95
C CYS A 114 -7.93 -20.01 26.15
N TYR A 115 -8.91 -19.36 25.51
CA TYR A 115 -10.31 -19.78 25.58
C TYR A 115 -10.52 -21.20 25.04
N LEU A 116 -9.95 -21.52 23.88
CA LEU A 116 -10.06 -22.83 23.25
C LEU A 116 -9.42 -23.93 24.12
N ALA A 117 -8.25 -23.68 24.69
CA ALA A 117 -7.58 -24.61 25.59
C ALA A 117 -8.41 -24.88 26.86
N LEU A 118 -8.96 -23.83 27.48
CA LEU A 118 -9.82 -23.95 28.66
C LEU A 118 -11.15 -24.65 28.35
N ARG A 119 -11.72 -24.40 27.17
CA ARG A 119 -12.94 -25.07 26.70
C ARG A 119 -12.68 -26.55 26.43
N HIS A 120 -11.57 -26.88 25.76
CA HIS A 120 -11.20 -28.27 25.49
C HIS A 120 -11.02 -29.06 26.78
N ALA A 121 -10.30 -28.50 27.76
CA ALA A 121 -10.11 -29.10 29.08
C ALA A 121 -11.43 -29.29 29.85
N SER A 122 -12.40 -28.39 29.68
CA SER A 122 -13.70 -28.46 30.37
C SER A 122 -14.70 -29.43 29.73
N SER A 123 -14.63 -29.62 28.41
CA SER A 123 -15.62 -30.40 27.65
C SER A 123 -15.35 -31.91 27.63
N GLY A 124 -14.21 -32.39 28.19
CA GLY A 124 -13.89 -33.81 28.25
C GLY A 124 -14.00 -34.55 26.91
N GLY A 125 -13.73 -33.85 25.79
CA GLY A 125 -13.86 -34.40 24.43
C GLY A 125 -15.27 -34.55 23.85
N ARG A 126 -16.34 -34.17 24.56
CA ARG A 126 -17.75 -34.42 24.13
C ARG A 126 -18.42 -33.30 23.33
N SER A 127 -17.96 -32.04 23.38
CA SER A 127 -18.53 -30.97 22.54
C SER A 127 -17.68 -30.74 21.29
N ARG A 128 -18.12 -31.25 20.13
CA ARG A 128 -17.38 -31.11 18.85
C ARG A 128 -17.74 -29.88 18.02
N GLY A 129 -18.74 -29.08 18.41
CA GLY A 129 -19.18 -27.92 17.64
C GLY A 129 -18.45 -26.63 18.00
N LEU A 130 -18.12 -25.80 16.98
CA LEU A 130 -17.75 -24.40 17.21
C LEU A 130 -18.89 -23.69 17.95
N SER A 131 -18.54 -22.90 18.96
CA SER A 131 -19.52 -22.00 19.57
C SER A 131 -19.80 -20.89 18.58
N PHE A 132 -21.00 -20.33 18.58
CA PHE A 132 -21.31 -19.12 17.81
C PHE A 132 -20.27 -18.02 18.03
N LEU A 133 -19.84 -17.81 19.28
CA LEU A 133 -18.79 -16.83 19.61
C LEU A 133 -17.46 -17.15 18.91
N THR A 134 -17.03 -18.40 18.94
CA THR A 134 -15.79 -18.82 18.27
C THR A 134 -15.91 -18.66 16.76
N ALA A 135 -17.05 -19.04 16.17
CA ALA A 135 -17.27 -18.91 14.73
C ALA A 135 -17.27 -17.44 14.29
N LEU A 136 -17.99 -16.57 15.00
CA LEU A 136 -18.02 -15.13 14.75
C LEU A 136 -16.62 -14.53 14.86
N TRP A 137 -15.91 -14.82 15.94
CA TRP A 137 -14.54 -14.36 16.14
C TRP A 137 -13.62 -14.81 15.01
N THR A 138 -13.67 -16.09 14.61
CA THR A 138 -12.84 -16.61 13.52
C THR A 138 -13.12 -15.90 12.20
N VAL A 139 -14.38 -15.64 11.86
CA VAL A 139 -14.72 -14.89 10.63
C VAL A 139 -14.13 -13.49 10.68
N LEU A 140 -14.37 -12.74 11.77
CA LEU A 140 -13.86 -11.38 11.93
C LEU A 140 -12.32 -11.32 11.93
N PHE A 141 -11.67 -12.30 12.57
CA PHE A 141 -10.22 -12.42 12.59
C PHE A 141 -9.66 -12.64 11.19
N LEU A 142 -10.29 -13.52 10.39
CA LEU A 142 -9.86 -13.77 9.01
C LEU A 142 -10.02 -12.54 8.10
N PHE A 143 -11.08 -11.76 8.26
CA PHE A 143 -11.25 -10.49 7.54
C PHE A 143 -10.15 -9.47 7.89
N ASN A 144 -9.77 -9.39 9.16
CA ASN A 144 -8.68 -8.49 9.56
C ASN A 144 -7.32 -8.98 9.07
N VAL A 145 -7.05 -10.29 9.12
CA VAL A 145 -5.81 -10.89 8.59
C VAL A 145 -5.71 -10.65 7.08
N SER A 146 -6.81 -10.74 6.33
CA SER A 146 -6.77 -10.42 4.90
C SER A 146 -6.53 -8.93 4.64
N GLY A 147 -7.03 -8.05 5.52
CA GLY A 147 -6.68 -6.62 5.53
C GLY A 147 -5.18 -6.40 5.73
N VAL A 148 -4.58 -7.00 6.78
CA VAL A 148 -3.13 -6.93 7.01
C VAL A 148 -2.35 -7.45 5.80
N LEU A 149 -2.79 -8.57 5.24
CA LEU A 149 -2.12 -9.16 4.08
C LEU A 149 -2.19 -8.24 2.86
N ARG A 150 -3.31 -7.54 2.66
CA ARG A 150 -3.44 -6.54 1.60
C ARG A 150 -2.43 -5.40 1.80
N ASP A 151 -2.31 -4.88 3.02
CA ASP A 151 -1.43 -3.76 3.34
C ASP A 151 0.06 -4.16 3.28
N ALA A 152 0.39 -5.42 3.60
CA ALA A 152 1.74 -5.96 3.54
C ALA A 152 2.21 -6.30 2.10
N VAL A 153 1.31 -6.30 1.12
CA VAL A 153 1.64 -6.61 -0.27
C VAL A 153 2.09 -5.33 -0.97
N GLU A 154 3.39 -5.05 -0.88
CA GLU A 154 4.01 -3.96 -1.63
C GLU A 154 4.04 -4.25 -3.14
N PRO A 155 3.86 -3.23 -4.00
CA PRO A 155 4.08 -3.37 -5.43
C PRO A 155 5.47 -3.89 -5.73
N TRP A 156 5.57 -4.84 -6.65
CA TRP A 156 6.83 -5.49 -7.00
C TRP A 156 7.47 -4.86 -8.24
N SER A 157 8.73 -4.44 -8.12
CA SER A 157 9.58 -4.05 -9.24
C SER A 157 10.68 -5.11 -9.50
N PRO A 158 10.99 -5.43 -10.77
CA PRO A 158 12.09 -6.33 -11.13
C PRO A 158 13.50 -5.77 -10.84
N ALA A 159 13.61 -4.48 -10.53
CA ALA A 159 14.86 -3.83 -10.22
C ALA A 159 14.83 -3.35 -8.78
N ALA A 160 15.73 -3.89 -7.95
CA ALA A 160 16.00 -3.33 -6.64
C ALA A 160 16.51 -1.90 -6.84
N GLN A 161 15.83 -0.93 -6.24
CA GLN A 161 16.33 0.43 -6.14
C GLN A 161 16.90 0.65 -4.76
N ASP A 162 18.10 1.21 -4.73
CA ASP A 162 18.73 1.68 -3.51
C ASP A 162 18.10 3.05 -3.17
N GLY A 163 17.04 3.04 -2.37
CA GLY A 163 16.35 4.25 -1.88
C GLY A 163 14.88 4.35 -2.26
N GLN A 164 14.22 5.39 -1.77
CA GLN A 164 12.81 5.69 -2.08
C GLN A 164 12.73 6.38 -3.46
N PRO A 165 12.02 5.80 -4.45
CA PRO A 165 11.86 6.44 -5.76
C PRO A 165 11.08 7.75 -5.67
N SER A 166 11.50 8.78 -6.39
CA SER A 166 10.70 10.01 -6.55
C SER A 166 9.55 9.84 -7.54
N VAL A 167 9.66 8.86 -8.44
CA VAL A 167 8.66 8.57 -9.47
C VAL A 167 8.45 7.06 -9.56
N ARG A 168 7.20 6.61 -9.56
CA ARG A 168 6.83 5.22 -9.86
C ARG A 168 6.12 5.19 -11.20
N VAL A 169 6.55 4.27 -12.06
CA VAL A 169 6.00 4.09 -13.40
C VAL A 169 5.46 2.68 -13.54
N TRP A 170 4.17 2.55 -13.80
CA TRP A 170 3.51 1.28 -14.10
C TRP A 170 3.36 1.15 -15.61
N PHE A 171 3.80 0.01 -16.14
CA PHE A 171 3.85 -0.19 -17.58
C PHE A 171 3.52 -1.63 -17.98
N SER A 172 2.98 -1.79 -19.18
CA SER A 172 2.70 -3.07 -19.81
C SER A 172 3.60 -3.24 -21.05
N PRO A 173 4.14 -4.44 -21.32
CA PRO A 173 4.93 -4.71 -22.53
C PRO A 173 4.07 -4.79 -23.81
N SER A 174 2.75 -4.93 -23.67
CA SER A 174 1.80 -4.90 -24.80
C SER A 174 1.31 -3.49 -25.15
N CYS A 175 1.41 -2.53 -24.23
CA CYS A 175 1.00 -1.15 -24.47
C CYS A 175 2.05 -0.34 -25.29
N PRO A 176 1.71 0.20 -26.48
CA PRO A 176 2.65 0.99 -27.29
C PRO A 176 3.14 2.27 -26.61
N ALA A 177 2.27 2.97 -25.87
CA ALA A 177 2.64 4.18 -25.13
C ALA A 177 3.64 3.87 -24.00
N CYS A 178 3.45 2.75 -23.30
CA CYS A 178 4.39 2.25 -22.30
C CYS A 178 5.77 2.02 -22.90
N LEU A 179 5.84 1.42 -24.10
CA LEU A 179 7.13 1.14 -24.75
C LEU A 179 7.86 2.41 -25.14
N ARG A 180 7.16 3.44 -25.63
CA ARG A 180 7.77 4.75 -25.89
C ARG A 180 8.35 5.38 -24.62
N LEU A 181 7.62 5.29 -23.52
CA LEU A 181 8.07 5.80 -22.22
C LEU A 181 9.29 5.02 -21.69
N VAL A 182 9.31 3.70 -21.86
CA VAL A 182 10.48 2.86 -21.52
C VAL A 182 11.71 3.27 -22.32
N GLN A 183 11.59 3.62 -23.61
CA GLN A 183 12.75 4.12 -24.37
C GLN A 183 13.32 5.43 -23.82
N GLN A 184 12.49 6.21 -23.13
CA GLN A 184 12.88 7.45 -22.44
C GLN A 184 13.35 7.21 -21.00
N HIS A 185 13.60 5.96 -20.59
CA HIS A 185 14.08 5.61 -19.24
C HIS A 185 15.27 6.47 -18.78
N GLY A 186 16.19 6.80 -19.69
CA GLY A 186 17.37 7.63 -19.38
C GLY A 186 17.05 9.06 -18.93
N ALA A 187 15.87 9.59 -19.29
CA ALA A 187 15.42 10.93 -18.90
C ALA A 187 14.81 10.97 -17.48
N MET A 188 14.57 9.82 -16.85
CA MET A 188 13.99 9.71 -15.51
C MET A 188 14.92 8.94 -14.56
N PRO A 189 16.08 9.52 -14.20
CA PRO A 189 16.96 8.92 -13.20
C PRO A 189 16.22 8.86 -11.85
N GLY A 190 16.17 7.67 -11.25
CA GLY A 190 15.47 7.45 -9.97
C GLY A 190 13.99 7.05 -10.08
N ALA A 191 13.47 6.80 -11.28
CA ALA A 191 12.13 6.26 -11.45
C ALA A 191 12.10 4.73 -11.22
N ALA A 192 11.21 4.25 -10.36
CA ALA A 192 10.96 2.82 -10.15
C ALA A 192 9.94 2.29 -11.16
N TRP A 193 10.24 1.13 -11.75
CA TRP A 193 9.45 0.58 -12.85
C TRP A 193 8.72 -0.71 -12.43
N TYR A 194 7.40 -0.67 -12.51
CA TYR A 194 6.49 -1.72 -12.07
C TYR A 194 5.76 -2.33 -13.28
N PRO A 195 6.06 -3.57 -13.67
CA PRO A 195 5.36 -4.22 -14.77
C PRO A 195 3.93 -4.55 -14.35
N VAL A 196 2.99 -4.39 -15.27
CA VAL A 196 1.59 -4.78 -15.15
C VAL A 196 1.24 -5.62 -16.36
N ALA A 197 0.64 -6.78 -16.15
CA ALA A 197 0.10 -7.58 -17.24
C ALA A 197 -1.29 -7.05 -17.62
N GLU A 198 -1.44 -6.61 -18.87
CA GLU A 198 -2.74 -6.34 -19.48
C GLU A 198 -3.36 -7.65 -19.96
N ASP A 199 -2.53 -8.51 -20.57
CA ASP A 199 -2.92 -9.78 -21.18
C ASP A 199 -2.09 -10.97 -20.66
N GLU A 200 -2.62 -12.19 -20.81
CA GLU A 200 -1.88 -13.43 -20.47
C GLU A 200 -0.58 -13.59 -21.28
N ALA A 201 -0.53 -12.98 -22.47
CA ALA A 201 0.67 -12.94 -23.32
C ALA A 201 1.83 -12.14 -22.71
N ASP A 202 1.54 -11.22 -21.78
CA ASP A 202 2.55 -10.41 -21.12
C ASP A 202 3.33 -11.20 -20.08
N LEU A 203 2.72 -12.19 -19.44
CA LEU A 203 3.33 -12.99 -18.38
C LEU A 203 4.72 -13.56 -18.74
N PRO A 204 4.89 -14.28 -19.87
CA PRO A 204 6.21 -14.78 -20.27
C PRO A 204 7.19 -13.67 -20.65
N VAL A 205 6.71 -12.54 -21.21
CA VAL A 205 7.55 -11.39 -21.56
C VAL A 205 8.11 -10.75 -20.28
N ILE A 206 7.24 -10.47 -19.32
CA ILE A 206 7.61 -9.86 -18.04
C ILE A 206 8.56 -10.77 -17.26
N LYS A 207 8.35 -12.09 -17.30
CA LYS A 207 9.29 -13.04 -16.70
C LYS A 207 10.69 -12.95 -17.32
N SER A 208 10.79 -13.08 -18.64
CA SER A 208 12.09 -13.01 -19.34
C SER A 208 12.77 -11.65 -19.09
N MET A 209 11.99 -10.57 -19.15
CA MET A 209 12.46 -9.23 -18.83
C MET A 209 13.00 -9.14 -17.40
N ALA A 210 12.30 -9.69 -16.41
CA ALA A 210 12.74 -9.69 -15.02
C ALA A 210 14.04 -10.49 -14.83
N ASP A 211 14.16 -11.64 -15.49
CA ASP A 211 15.39 -12.45 -15.47
C ASP A 211 16.58 -11.70 -16.09
N LEU A 212 16.36 -10.97 -17.19
CA LEU A 212 17.37 -10.13 -17.84
C LEU A 212 17.77 -8.93 -16.96
N ARG A 213 16.80 -8.29 -16.30
CA ARG A 213 17.04 -7.21 -15.33
C ARG A 213 17.86 -7.70 -14.13
N GLY A 214 17.56 -8.90 -13.62
CA GLY A 214 18.34 -9.53 -12.55
C GLY A 214 19.81 -9.81 -12.93
N ARG A 215 20.12 -9.90 -14.23
CA ARG A 215 21.50 -10.02 -14.75
C ARG A 215 22.17 -8.67 -15.01
N GLY A 216 21.53 -7.55 -14.65
CA GLY A 216 22.07 -6.20 -14.81
C GLY A 216 21.79 -5.53 -16.17
N MET A 217 20.99 -6.14 -17.05
CA MET A 217 20.64 -5.52 -18.34
C MET A 217 19.78 -4.26 -18.14
N PRO A 218 20.01 -3.14 -18.86
CA PRO A 218 19.16 -1.95 -18.77
C PRO A 218 17.72 -2.24 -19.21
N LEU A 219 16.75 -1.51 -18.62
CA LEU A 219 15.32 -1.78 -18.84
C LEU A 219 14.88 -1.76 -20.30
N PRO A 220 15.27 -0.77 -21.13
CA PRO A 220 14.81 -0.72 -22.52
C PRO A 220 15.30 -1.92 -23.34
N GLU A 221 16.55 -2.35 -23.12
CA GLU A 221 17.14 -3.51 -23.78
C GLU A 221 16.49 -4.82 -23.31
N ALA A 222 16.25 -4.95 -21.99
CA ALA A 222 15.59 -6.11 -21.41
C ALA A 222 14.17 -6.31 -21.95
N VAL A 223 13.40 -5.23 -22.06
CA VAL A 223 12.03 -5.26 -22.63
C VAL A 223 12.07 -5.65 -24.10
N GLY A 224 12.96 -5.01 -24.89
CA GLY A 224 13.10 -5.31 -26.32
C GLY A 224 13.47 -6.77 -26.58
N LYS A 225 14.46 -7.28 -25.85
CA LYS A 225 14.92 -8.67 -25.96
C LYS A 225 13.84 -9.66 -25.54
N ALA A 226 13.21 -9.45 -24.37
CA ALA A 226 12.15 -10.33 -23.88
C ALA A 226 10.95 -10.41 -24.84
N ARG A 227 10.57 -9.29 -25.48
CA ARG A 227 9.49 -9.27 -26.47
C ARG A 227 9.88 -10.02 -27.76
N SER A 228 11.11 -9.87 -28.22
CA SER A 228 11.61 -10.59 -29.41
C SER A 228 11.66 -12.11 -29.19
N GLU A 229 12.08 -12.54 -27.99
CA GLU A 229 12.09 -13.95 -27.59
C GLU A 229 10.68 -14.51 -27.36
N ALA A 230 9.77 -13.69 -26.83
CA ALA A 230 8.38 -14.09 -26.66
C ALA A 230 7.65 -14.23 -28.00
N GLY A 231 7.97 -13.40 -28.99
CA GLY A 231 7.42 -13.50 -30.36
C GLY A 231 7.84 -14.80 -31.07
N THR A 232 9.07 -15.27 -30.86
CA THR A 232 9.55 -16.55 -31.41
C THR A 232 9.01 -17.75 -30.64
N GLN A 233 8.79 -17.62 -29.33
CA GLN A 233 8.25 -18.69 -28.48
C GLN A 233 6.71 -18.76 -28.44
N ALA A 234 5.97 -17.69 -28.79
CA ALA A 234 4.51 -17.68 -28.84
C ALA A 234 3.96 -18.71 -29.84
N ALA A 235 4.70 -18.96 -30.93
CA ALA A 235 4.40 -20.04 -31.88
C ALA A 235 4.54 -21.46 -31.27
N ALA A 236 5.30 -21.62 -30.17
CA ALA A 236 5.50 -22.90 -29.49
C ALA A 236 4.63 -23.08 -28.22
N ARG A 237 3.97 -22.01 -27.74
CA ARG A 237 3.36 -21.93 -26.39
C ARG A 237 1.89 -22.40 -26.31
N THR A 238 1.30 -22.81 -27.43
CA THR A 238 -0.05 -23.43 -27.48
C THR A 238 -0.14 -24.73 -26.66
N ALA A 239 0.98 -25.28 -26.20
CA ALA A 239 1.05 -26.48 -25.38
C ALA A 239 1.61 -26.19 -23.97
N ARG A 240 0.71 -25.89 -23.01
CA ARG A 240 0.62 -26.46 -21.64
C ARG A 240 0.13 -25.42 -20.62
N ARG A 241 -1.19 -25.43 -20.36
CA ARG A 241 -1.81 -24.72 -19.22
C ARG A 241 -1.14 -25.04 -17.88
N PHE A 242 -0.53 -26.23 -17.74
CA PHE A 242 0.20 -26.65 -16.54
C PHE A 242 1.55 -25.94 -16.34
N ASP A 243 2.13 -25.31 -17.36
CA ASP A 243 3.40 -24.57 -17.21
C ASP A 243 3.20 -23.27 -16.43
N MET A 244 1.96 -22.74 -16.40
CA MET A 244 1.54 -21.60 -15.58
C MET A 244 1.38 -21.95 -14.09
N LEU A 245 1.21 -23.23 -13.74
CA LEU A 245 1.09 -23.70 -12.35
C LEU A 245 2.44 -23.89 -11.65
N ARG A 246 3.56 -23.58 -12.32
CA ARG A 246 4.88 -23.60 -11.68
C ARG A 246 4.93 -22.54 -10.57
N PRO A 247 5.53 -22.84 -9.41
CA PRO A 247 5.51 -21.93 -8.25
C PRO A 247 6.10 -20.55 -8.57
N GLY A 248 7.14 -20.47 -9.42
CA GLY A 248 7.69 -19.20 -9.88
C GLY A 248 6.74 -18.38 -10.77
N MET A 249 5.89 -19.04 -11.57
CA MET A 249 4.86 -18.36 -12.39
C MET A 249 3.69 -17.88 -11.53
N LEU A 250 3.24 -18.68 -10.57
CA LEU A 250 2.18 -18.30 -9.63
C LEU A 250 2.60 -17.10 -8.77
N LEU A 251 3.85 -17.09 -8.29
CA LEU A 251 4.40 -15.96 -7.56
C LEU A 251 4.48 -14.70 -8.44
N LEU A 252 4.87 -14.84 -9.70
CA LEU A 252 4.88 -13.73 -10.65
C LEU A 252 3.46 -13.20 -10.90
N GLN A 253 2.48 -14.07 -11.12
CA GLN A 253 1.08 -13.68 -11.31
C GLN A 253 0.55 -12.93 -10.08
N PHE A 254 0.86 -13.40 -8.87
CA PHE A 254 0.49 -12.72 -7.64
C PHE A 254 1.12 -11.31 -7.56
N ARG A 255 2.41 -11.18 -7.88
CA ARG A 255 3.12 -9.89 -7.92
C ARG A 255 2.51 -8.93 -8.94
N LEU A 256 2.16 -9.41 -10.13
CA LEU A 256 1.54 -8.60 -11.18
C LEU A 256 0.10 -8.23 -10.86
N TRP A 257 -0.63 -9.13 -10.18
CA TRP A 257 -1.95 -8.85 -9.64
C TRP A 257 -1.88 -7.72 -8.60
N ALA A 258 -0.92 -7.76 -7.68
CA ALA A 258 -0.68 -6.70 -6.72
C ALA A 258 -0.37 -5.34 -7.41
N ASN A 259 0.51 -5.36 -8.42
CA ASN A 259 0.81 -4.15 -9.20
C ASN A 259 -0.44 -3.58 -9.90
N ARG A 260 -1.27 -4.44 -10.50
CA ARG A 260 -2.53 -4.02 -11.14
C ARG A 260 -3.54 -3.48 -10.13
N ALA A 261 -3.66 -4.13 -8.98
CA ALA A 261 -4.55 -3.69 -7.91
C ALA A 261 -4.18 -2.28 -7.43
N HIS A 262 -2.89 -1.98 -7.32
CA HIS A 262 -2.41 -0.63 -6.97
C HIS A 262 -2.85 0.44 -7.97
N VAL A 263 -2.67 0.18 -9.28
CA VAL A 263 -3.07 1.11 -10.35
C VAL A 263 -4.57 1.41 -10.28
N LEU A 264 -5.38 0.37 -10.07
CA LEU A 264 -6.84 0.50 -9.93
C LEU A 264 -7.22 1.27 -8.66
N SER A 265 -6.57 1.02 -7.52
CA SER A 265 -6.84 1.76 -6.28
C SER A 265 -6.42 3.22 -6.36
N ALA A 266 -5.42 3.55 -7.16
CA ALA A 266 -5.01 4.93 -7.45
C ALA A 266 -5.97 5.66 -8.42
N GLY A 267 -7.07 5.01 -8.84
CA GLY A 267 -8.08 5.60 -9.71
C GLY A 267 -7.76 5.54 -11.20
N SER A 268 -6.67 4.89 -11.60
CA SER A 268 -6.34 4.69 -13.02
C SER A 268 -6.76 3.30 -13.48
N SER A 269 -7.30 3.21 -14.70
CA SER A 269 -7.55 1.95 -15.41
C SER A 269 -6.68 1.79 -16.65
N ARG A 270 -5.77 2.74 -16.92
CA ARG A 270 -4.98 2.82 -18.14
C ARG A 270 -3.49 2.87 -17.85
N LEU A 271 -2.70 2.37 -18.80
CA LEU A 271 -1.24 2.38 -18.77
C LEU A 271 -0.70 3.20 -19.96
N PRO A 272 0.47 3.86 -19.82
CA PRO A 272 1.29 3.93 -18.61
C PRO A 272 0.63 4.77 -17.52
N PHE A 273 0.85 4.40 -16.27
CA PHE A 273 0.46 5.19 -15.10
C PHE A 273 1.73 5.67 -14.40
N VAL A 274 1.75 6.93 -13.95
CA VAL A 274 2.91 7.56 -13.32
C VAL A 274 2.47 8.23 -12.03
N GLU A 275 3.11 7.87 -10.92
CA GLU A 275 2.88 8.45 -9.60
C GLU A 275 4.15 9.18 -9.17
N PHE A 276 3.99 10.42 -8.71
CA PHE A 276 5.09 11.20 -8.14
C PHE A 276 5.01 11.09 -6.62
N LEU A 277 6.09 10.66 -5.98
CA LEU A 277 6.18 10.58 -4.53
C LEU A 277 6.86 11.83 -3.98
N GLY A 278 6.12 12.65 -3.24
CA GLY A 278 6.60 13.89 -2.65
C GLY A 278 6.64 15.07 -3.62
N THR A 279 7.28 16.18 -3.23
CA THR A 279 7.45 17.35 -4.09
C THR A 279 8.49 17.00 -5.16
N PRO A 280 8.08 16.87 -6.42
CA PRO A 280 8.99 16.42 -7.46
C PRO A 280 10.22 17.34 -7.55
N SER A 281 11.38 16.76 -7.80
CA SER A 281 12.66 17.49 -7.91
C SER A 281 12.62 18.61 -8.95
N PHE A 282 11.79 18.49 -9.99
CA PHE A 282 11.59 19.55 -10.99
C PHE A 282 10.94 20.83 -10.43
N LEU A 283 10.25 20.77 -9.28
CA LEU A 283 9.73 21.96 -8.59
C LEU A 283 10.77 22.57 -7.62
N GLN A 284 11.90 21.91 -7.41
CA GLN A 284 12.98 22.39 -6.55
C GLN A 284 14.09 23.10 -7.36
N GLU A 285 13.98 23.12 -8.69
CA GLU A 285 14.88 23.83 -9.59
C GLU A 285 14.67 25.36 -9.40
N LYS A 286 15.49 25.95 -8.53
CA LYS A 286 15.60 27.41 -8.39
C LYS A 286 16.05 27.99 -9.74
N PRO A 287 15.41 29.03 -10.30
CA PRO A 287 15.85 29.60 -11.56
C PRO A 287 17.33 30.01 -11.44
N ALA A 288 18.15 29.58 -12.39
CA ALA A 288 19.55 29.97 -12.44
C ALA A 288 19.66 31.51 -12.38
N PRO A 289 20.60 32.07 -11.59
CA PRO A 289 20.80 33.52 -11.57
C PRO A 289 21.15 33.96 -12.98
N GLY A 290 20.29 34.82 -13.53
CA GLY A 290 20.37 35.30 -14.90
C GLY A 290 21.76 35.83 -15.23
N SER A 291 22.16 35.56 -16.47
CA SER A 291 23.24 36.26 -17.17
C SER A 291 23.02 37.77 -17.07
N LEU A 292 23.68 38.41 -16.11
CA LEU A 292 23.93 39.84 -16.14
C LEU A 292 24.92 40.09 -17.28
N HIS A 293 24.36 40.48 -18.42
CA HIS A 293 25.09 41.23 -19.43
C HIS A 293 25.62 42.49 -18.75
N ASP A 294 26.95 42.58 -18.71
CA ASP A 294 27.72 43.71 -18.25
C ASP A 294 27.69 44.78 -19.35
N ASP A 295 26.72 45.69 -19.29
CA ASP A 295 26.74 46.92 -20.10
C ASP A 295 26.82 48.12 -19.16
N GLY A 296 28.05 48.55 -18.94
CA GLY A 296 28.37 49.73 -18.16
C GLY A 296 27.83 51.01 -18.81
N ARG A 297 27.00 51.76 -18.07
CA ARG A 297 27.05 53.23 -18.13
C ARG A 297 26.43 53.89 -16.89
N ALA A 298 27.33 54.54 -16.14
CA ALA A 298 27.18 55.70 -15.25
C ALA A 298 25.78 56.17 -14.82
N ALA A 299 25.55 56.15 -13.50
CA ALA A 299 24.60 57.04 -12.82
C ALA A 299 25.16 58.49 -12.74
N PRO A 300 24.32 59.51 -12.53
CA PRO A 300 24.07 59.90 -11.14
C PRO A 300 22.65 60.46 -10.83
N GLY A 301 22.21 60.25 -9.58
CA GLY A 301 21.53 61.31 -8.80
C GLY A 301 20.07 61.10 -8.39
N GLY A 302 19.84 60.95 -7.08
CA GLY A 302 18.84 61.74 -6.35
C GLY A 302 17.59 61.05 -5.78
N GLY A 303 17.53 60.94 -4.43
CA GLY A 303 16.33 61.27 -3.63
C GLY A 303 15.41 60.13 -3.14
N PRO A 304 15.01 60.10 -1.85
CA PRO A 304 14.11 59.08 -1.29
C PRO A 304 12.65 59.56 -1.18
N GLY A 305 11.67 58.67 -1.34
CA GLY A 305 10.28 58.98 -0.97
C GLY A 305 9.20 57.95 -1.37
N SER A 306 8.50 57.44 -0.35
CA SER A 306 7.05 57.07 -0.29
C SER A 306 6.44 55.99 -1.22
N SER A 307 5.86 54.94 -0.60
CA SER A 307 4.74 54.08 -1.07
C SER A 307 3.42 54.88 -1.24
N PRO A 308 2.27 54.37 -1.79
CA PRO A 308 1.86 52.99 -2.15
C PRO A 308 1.09 52.77 -3.51
N SER A 309 0.79 51.49 -3.85
CA SER A 309 -0.14 50.80 -4.79
C SER A 309 -1.17 51.57 -5.69
N PRO A 310 -1.96 50.90 -6.57
CA PRO A 310 -1.69 49.89 -7.61
C PRO A 310 -2.39 50.21 -8.97
N GLU A 311 -1.80 49.95 -10.14
CA GLU A 311 -2.58 49.78 -11.38
C GLU A 311 -1.79 49.05 -12.47
N GLY A 312 -2.47 48.15 -13.18
CA GLY A 312 -1.85 47.06 -13.94
C GLY A 312 -1.46 47.39 -15.37
N THR A 313 -0.61 46.55 -15.96
CA THR A 313 -0.52 46.36 -17.42
C THR A 313 0.23 45.06 -17.75
N GLY A 314 -0.36 44.25 -18.63
CA GLY A 314 0.35 43.42 -19.62
C GLY A 314 1.25 42.30 -19.13
N GLY A 315 0.67 41.13 -18.85
CA GLY A 315 1.44 39.88 -18.69
C GLY A 315 2.03 39.42 -20.02
N GLN A 316 3.36 39.53 -20.16
CA GLN A 316 4.15 38.81 -21.15
C GLN A 316 4.27 37.35 -20.69
N PRO A 317 3.94 36.33 -21.49
CA PRO A 317 4.17 34.94 -21.10
C PRO A 317 5.69 34.67 -21.01
N PRO A 318 6.18 34.03 -19.93
CA PRO A 318 7.58 33.64 -19.85
C PRO A 318 7.86 32.55 -20.89
N GLN A 319 8.95 32.75 -21.61
CA GLN A 319 9.35 31.90 -22.72
C GLN A 319 9.66 30.47 -22.27
N ALA A 320 9.25 29.52 -23.10
CA ALA A 320 9.49 28.10 -22.94
C ALA A 320 11.00 27.78 -22.87
N ILE A 321 11.39 27.01 -21.86
CA ILE A 321 12.72 26.41 -21.75
C ILE A 321 12.73 25.14 -22.62
N PRO A 322 13.70 24.94 -23.53
CA PRO A 322 13.72 23.77 -24.41
C PRO A 322 14.18 22.51 -23.66
N GLY A 323 13.35 21.47 -23.58
CA GLY A 323 13.82 20.12 -23.19
C GLY A 323 12.90 19.24 -22.34
N ILE A 324 11.71 19.70 -21.95
CA ILE A 324 10.78 18.90 -21.13
C ILE A 324 9.47 18.73 -21.93
N PRO A 325 9.03 17.49 -22.26
CA PRO A 325 7.68 17.28 -22.75
C PRO A 325 6.71 17.73 -21.65
N GLU A 326 5.75 18.58 -21.98
CA GLU A 326 4.68 19.02 -21.07
C GLU A 326 3.88 17.81 -20.57
N LEU A 327 4.32 17.19 -19.47
CA LEU A 327 3.44 16.42 -18.61
C LEU A 327 2.73 17.41 -17.70
N GLY A 328 1.70 18.03 -18.26
CA GLY A 328 0.65 18.66 -17.47
C GLY A 328 0.12 17.66 -16.46
N VAL A 329 0.04 18.13 -15.22
CA VAL A 329 -0.70 17.56 -14.07
C VAL A 329 -1.82 16.63 -14.55
N ALA A 330 -1.66 15.32 -14.32
CA ALA A 330 -2.68 14.28 -14.57
C ALA A 330 -3.55 14.50 -15.83
N GLY A 331 -2.92 14.72 -16.99
CA GLY A 331 -3.61 14.78 -18.28
C GLY A 331 -3.67 13.41 -18.97
N PHE A 332 -4.88 12.97 -19.35
CA PHE A 332 -5.08 11.78 -20.18
C PHE A 332 -4.77 12.10 -21.64
N CYS A 333 -3.81 11.39 -22.24
CA CYS A 333 -3.68 11.32 -23.69
C CYS A 333 -4.62 10.22 -24.21
N ASP A 334 -5.73 10.59 -24.84
CA ASP A 334 -6.47 9.65 -25.68
C ASP A 334 -5.76 9.60 -27.05
N GLY A 335 -5.43 8.41 -27.53
CA GLY A 335 -4.64 8.22 -28.74
C GLY A 335 -5.45 8.35 -30.03
N SER A 336 -6.43 9.24 -30.11
CA SER A 336 -7.29 9.38 -31.30
C SER A 336 -6.65 10.13 -32.46
N ASP A 337 -5.70 11.03 -32.21
CA ASP A 337 -5.18 11.93 -33.25
C ASP A 337 -3.70 11.70 -33.61
N PRO A 338 -3.34 11.77 -34.92
CA PRO A 338 -1.98 11.53 -35.40
C PRO A 338 -1.06 12.78 -35.37
N ALA A 339 -1.47 13.89 -34.76
CA ALA A 339 -0.66 15.11 -34.64
C ALA A 339 -0.25 15.36 -33.17
N PRO A 340 0.95 15.95 -32.91
CA PRO A 340 1.34 16.35 -31.56
C PRO A 340 0.40 17.45 -31.06
N CYS A 341 0.12 17.46 -29.75
CA CYS A 341 -0.69 18.48 -29.10
C CYS A 341 -0.15 19.87 -29.43
N ASP A 342 -0.87 20.62 -30.26
CA ASP A 342 -0.58 22.00 -30.60
C ASP A 342 -1.77 22.86 -30.18
N ASP A 343 -1.48 23.94 -29.46
CA ASP A 343 -2.45 24.83 -28.84
C ASP A 343 -3.14 25.77 -29.85
N GLY A 344 -4.45 25.93 -29.69
CA GLY A 344 -5.08 27.25 -29.78
C GLY A 344 -5.14 27.95 -31.14
N GLY A 345 -5.73 27.32 -32.16
CA GLY A 345 -6.27 28.01 -33.34
C GLY A 345 -7.74 28.39 -33.15
N SER A 346 -7.98 29.64 -32.74
CA SER A 346 -9.30 30.23 -32.56
C SER A 346 -10.11 30.28 -33.87
N GLN A 347 -11.34 29.75 -33.85
CA GLN A 347 -12.43 30.23 -34.72
C GLN A 347 -13.79 30.19 -34.00
N PRO A 348 -14.68 31.15 -34.32
CA PRO A 348 -15.59 31.77 -33.36
C PRO A 348 -16.88 30.99 -33.15
N SER A 349 -17.41 31.14 -31.93
CA SER A 349 -18.75 30.72 -31.52
C SER A 349 -19.84 31.30 -32.42
N LYS A 350 -20.74 30.43 -32.88
CA LYS A 350 -22.06 30.81 -33.43
C LYS A 350 -22.88 31.50 -32.33
N PRO A 351 -23.61 32.59 -32.64
CA PRO A 351 -24.33 33.35 -31.62
C PRO A 351 -25.59 32.60 -31.14
N LEU A 352 -25.79 32.67 -29.82
CA LEU A 352 -27.01 32.30 -29.12
C LEU A 352 -28.21 33.14 -29.62
N ILE A 353 -29.36 32.49 -29.65
CA ILE A 353 -30.68 33.01 -30.03
C ILE A 353 -31.04 34.24 -29.17
N ASP A 354 -31.28 35.36 -29.85
CA ASP A 354 -31.88 36.58 -29.32
C ASP A 354 -33.40 36.38 -29.13
N THR A 355 -33.89 36.59 -27.90
CA THR A 355 -35.32 36.53 -27.55
C THR A 355 -35.85 37.88 -27.05
N SER A 356 -35.27 38.98 -27.52
CA SER A 356 -35.81 40.31 -27.30
C SER A 356 -36.59 40.79 -28.53
N GLY A 357 -37.87 40.40 -28.63
CA GLY A 357 -38.82 41.07 -29.53
C GLY A 357 -39.79 40.16 -30.28
N MET A 358 -40.86 39.73 -29.62
CA MET A 358 -42.13 39.41 -30.27
C MET A 358 -43.28 39.92 -29.39
N MET A 359 -43.75 41.13 -29.71
CA MET A 359 -45.18 41.39 -29.86
C MET A 359 -45.53 41.19 -31.33
#